data_AF-K9DC73-F1
#
_entry.id   AF-K9DC73-F1
#
_cell.length_a   1.000
_cell.length_b   1.000
_cell.length_c   1.000
_cell.angle_alpha   90.00
_cell.angle_beta   90.00
_cell.angle_gamma   90.00
#
_symmetry.space_group_name_H-M   'P 1'
#
loop_
_entity.id
_entity.type
_entity.pdbx_description
1 polymer ?
#
loop_
_entity_poly.entity_id
_entity_poly.type
_entity_poly.pdbx_seq_one_letter_code
_entity_poly.pdbx_strand_id
1 'polypeptide(L)'
;MTERESIRSNRETAFSLYLRTGRRIGPDAIEVKFNPWHDEENGRFTFRGQGRYFGATGGNANAPPSRPGGTGVARSSSPLATRRNGAPDRDRFRADHPANHSLYMVKQGDTLSRIAAQRQGLTAADLAWLNNMPLDQPLQIGQRLKLPHQTYLDAGRAAKNKVVALAHYMDTHGGDLPPDPADPPSLESQLLNSNWQREVRNGYAFDIDVIARPREIIAELTDGPIAKRSRQAQAQAGQPDRRPGDDGGHFIAARFNGPGDSFNHFAQDRNFNRGAYRAMEDRWTQALRGGKKVVVHIVPVYEGASKRPYRIHVTWRINGVEEFRDFSNERKGRRHER
;
A
#
# COMPACT_ATOMS: atom_id res chain seq x y z
N MET A 1 -5.03 -39.93 -14.05
CA MET A 1 -5.30 -38.97 -12.97
C MET A 1 -4.68 -39.51 -11.70
N THR A 2 -3.49 -39.04 -11.36
CA THR A 2 -2.78 -39.50 -10.17
C THR A 2 -3.10 -38.60 -8.99
N GLU A 3 -3.11 -39.20 -7.80
CA GLU A 3 -3.46 -38.65 -6.49
C GLU A 3 -2.70 -37.35 -6.11
N ARG A 4 -1.66 -36.98 -6.87
CA ARG A 4 -0.89 -35.73 -6.74
C ARG A 4 -1.52 -34.50 -7.43
N GLU A 5 -2.54 -34.67 -8.26
CA GLU A 5 -3.27 -33.56 -8.88
C GLU A 5 -4.44 -33.05 -8.01
N SER A 6 -4.95 -33.88 -7.10
CA SER A 6 -6.10 -33.58 -6.23
C SER A 6 -5.79 -32.63 -5.05
N ILE A 7 -4.54 -32.62 -4.56
CA ILE A 7 -4.17 -31.86 -3.34
C ILE A 7 -3.93 -30.35 -3.60
N ARG A 8 -3.83 -29.92 -4.87
CA ARG A 8 -3.49 -28.52 -5.22
C ARG A 8 -4.66 -27.53 -5.15
N SER A 9 -5.89 -27.99 -4.95
CA SER A 9 -7.07 -27.13 -5.14
C SER A 9 -7.44 -26.20 -3.97
N ASN A 10 -6.79 -26.21 -2.80
CA ASN A 10 -7.29 -25.39 -1.68
C ASN A 10 -6.29 -24.97 -0.59
N ARG A 11 -4.99 -24.92 -0.86
CA ARG A 11 -4.02 -24.37 0.09
C ARG A 11 -3.59 -22.97 -0.30
N GLU A 12 -4.18 -21.96 0.35
CA GLU A 12 -3.58 -20.62 0.40
C GLU A 12 -2.13 -20.77 0.89
N THR A 13 -1.16 -20.43 0.05
CA THR A 13 0.25 -20.46 0.44
C THR A 13 0.47 -19.49 1.61
N ALA A 14 1.39 -19.79 2.52
CA ALA A 14 1.75 -18.89 3.63
C ALA A 14 2.08 -17.46 3.15
N PHE A 15 2.58 -17.36 1.91
CA PHE A 15 2.84 -16.09 1.23
C PHE A 15 1.56 -15.39 0.76
N SER A 16 0.59 -16.09 0.17
CA SER A 16 -0.73 -15.51 -0.17
C SER A 16 -1.50 -15.03 1.07
N LEU A 17 -1.42 -15.76 2.18
CA LEU A 17 -1.95 -15.35 3.49
C LEU A 17 -1.26 -14.08 4.00
N TYR A 18 0.06 -13.99 3.88
CA TYR A 18 0.83 -12.79 4.21
C TYR A 18 0.47 -11.59 3.33
N LEU A 19 0.35 -11.78 2.01
CA LEU A 19 -0.04 -10.70 1.08
C LEU A 19 -1.45 -10.15 1.36
N ARG A 20 -2.35 -10.98 1.89
CA ARG A 20 -3.73 -10.61 2.21
C ARG A 20 -3.89 -10.02 3.61
N THR A 21 -3.14 -10.50 4.60
CA THR A 21 -3.38 -10.22 6.03
C THR A 21 -2.20 -9.57 6.77
N GLY A 22 -1.01 -9.57 6.18
CA GLY A 22 0.23 -9.18 6.85
C GLY A 22 0.76 -10.21 7.85
N ARG A 23 0.11 -11.37 8.02
CA ARG A 23 0.48 -12.43 8.97
C ARG A 23 1.08 -13.64 8.26
N ARG A 24 2.17 -14.18 8.81
CA ARG A 24 2.82 -15.41 8.34
C ARG A 24 2.24 -16.58 9.14
N ILE A 25 1.64 -17.56 8.48
CA ILE A 25 1.12 -18.78 9.11
C ILE A 25 1.98 -19.95 8.63
N GLY A 26 2.58 -20.71 9.54
CA GLY A 26 3.27 -21.95 9.23
C GLY A 26 3.27 -22.92 10.41
N PRO A 27 3.17 -24.25 10.18
CA PRO A 27 3.50 -25.24 11.17
C PRO A 27 5.01 -25.55 11.06
N ASP A 28 5.70 -25.29 12.17
CA ASP A 28 7.02 -25.77 12.58
C ASP A 28 8.22 -25.51 11.65
N ALA A 29 8.91 -24.42 12.01
CA ALA A 29 10.37 -24.26 12.08
C ALA A 29 11.22 -24.79 10.92
N ILE A 30 11.58 -23.87 10.01
CA ILE A 30 12.94 -23.30 9.95
C ILE A 30 12.80 -21.90 9.36
N GLU A 31 12.90 -20.91 10.24
CA GLU A 31 12.92 -19.51 9.87
C GLU A 31 14.34 -19.13 9.41
N VAL A 32 14.55 -19.04 8.10
CA VAL A 32 15.70 -18.33 7.53
C VAL A 32 15.21 -17.17 6.67
N LYS A 33 14.66 -16.16 7.33
CA LYS A 33 14.79 -14.78 6.83
C LYS A 33 14.74 -13.82 8.00
N PHE A 34 15.89 -13.74 8.66
CA PHE A 34 16.18 -12.83 9.76
C PHE A 34 15.92 -11.38 9.32
N ASN A 35 14.76 -10.84 9.70
CA ASN A 35 14.60 -9.40 9.90
C ASN A 35 14.37 -9.17 11.40
N PRO A 36 15.43 -8.86 12.16
CA PRO A 36 15.41 -8.89 13.63
C PRO A 36 14.53 -7.83 14.28
N TRP A 37 13.86 -6.98 13.49
CA TRP A 37 13.03 -5.90 14.02
C TRP A 37 11.66 -5.88 13.38
N HIS A 38 10.76 -6.77 13.82
CA HIS A 38 9.33 -6.62 13.56
C HIS A 38 8.51 -6.98 14.81
N ASP A 39 7.31 -6.40 14.90
CA ASP A 39 6.28 -6.66 15.89
C ASP A 39 5.46 -7.86 15.40
N GLU A 40 5.40 -8.93 16.21
CA GLU A 40 4.77 -10.20 15.85
C GLU A 40 3.23 -10.16 15.87
N GLU A 41 2.62 -9.16 16.54
CA GLU A 41 1.16 -9.03 16.63
C GLU A 41 0.56 -8.30 15.42
N ASN A 42 1.31 -7.36 14.83
CA ASN A 42 0.84 -6.48 13.76
C ASN A 42 1.73 -6.42 12.51
N GLY A 43 2.88 -7.11 12.50
CA GLY A 43 3.76 -7.25 11.33
C GLY A 43 4.53 -5.97 10.94
N ARG A 44 4.55 -4.94 11.79
CA ARG A 44 5.31 -3.70 11.54
C ARG A 44 6.77 -3.86 11.90
N PHE A 45 7.66 -3.22 11.17
CA PHE A 45 9.08 -3.20 11.51
C PHE A 45 9.34 -2.40 12.80
N THR A 46 10.19 -2.89 13.71
CA THR A 46 10.55 -2.28 15.00
C THR A 46 12.04 -1.89 15.04
N PHE A 47 12.62 -1.61 16.22
CA PHE A 47 14.06 -1.29 16.41
C PHE A 47 14.72 -2.19 17.46
N ARG A 48 16.06 -2.05 17.60
CA ARG A 48 16.90 -2.83 18.51
C ARG A 48 16.42 -2.85 19.97
N GLY A 49 15.97 -4.01 20.44
CA GLY A 49 15.62 -4.29 21.85
C GLY A 49 14.13 -4.17 22.22
N GLN A 50 13.25 -4.03 21.24
CA GLN A 50 11.80 -3.86 21.46
C GLN A 50 10.95 -5.05 20.97
N GLY A 51 11.56 -6.05 20.33
CA GLY A 51 10.92 -7.34 20.03
C GLY A 51 11.01 -8.29 21.22
N ARG A 52 9.97 -9.09 21.46
CA ARG A 52 9.99 -10.16 22.46
C ARG A 52 11.00 -11.24 22.01
N TYR A 53 12.23 -11.14 22.48
CA TYR A 53 13.28 -12.10 22.14
C TYR A 53 13.17 -13.33 23.04
N PHE A 54 12.91 -14.52 22.48
CA PHE A 54 13.27 -15.77 23.13
C PHE A 54 14.78 -15.97 22.98
N GLY A 55 15.53 -15.54 23.99
CA GLY A 55 16.95 -15.84 24.11
C GLY A 55 17.13 -17.20 24.77
N ALA A 56 17.71 -18.13 24.01
CA ALA A 56 18.34 -19.32 24.57
C ALA A 56 19.31 -18.93 25.69
N THR A 57 19.19 -19.63 26.80
CA THR A 57 20.02 -19.59 28.00
C THR A 57 21.52 -19.65 27.69
N GLY A 58 22.30 -18.77 28.31
CA GLY A 58 23.77 -18.88 28.34
C GLY A 58 24.46 -17.55 28.65
N GLY A 59 24.44 -17.13 29.91
CA GLY A 59 25.16 -15.94 30.36
C GLY A 59 26.66 -16.17 30.48
N ASN A 60 27.44 -15.11 30.29
CA ASN A 60 28.53 -14.83 31.22
C ASN A 60 28.80 -13.33 31.32
N ALA A 61 28.84 -12.84 32.55
CA ALA A 61 29.11 -11.48 32.94
C ALA A 61 30.62 -11.27 33.08
N ASN A 62 31.14 -10.17 32.51
CA ASN A 62 32.28 -9.34 32.99
C ASN A 62 33.03 -8.66 31.83
N ALA A 63 32.85 -7.33 31.66
CA ALA A 63 33.91 -6.40 31.24
C ALA A 63 33.47 -4.92 31.42
N PRO A 64 34.37 -4.00 31.86
CA PRO A 64 34.04 -2.66 32.38
C PRO A 64 34.04 -1.52 31.32
N PRO A 65 33.66 -0.26 31.67
CA PRO A 65 33.32 0.77 30.69
C PRO A 65 34.53 1.66 30.31
N SER A 66 34.51 2.24 29.10
CA SER A 66 35.48 3.28 28.71
C SER A 66 34.78 4.44 28.00
N ARG A 67 35.08 5.66 28.48
CA ARG A 67 34.55 6.98 28.11
C ARG A 67 35.37 7.64 26.97
N PRO A 68 34.95 8.80 26.44
CA PRO A 68 35.08 9.17 25.03
C PRO A 68 36.23 10.14 24.72
N GLY A 69 36.65 10.19 23.45
CA GLY A 69 37.49 11.26 22.92
C GLY A 69 37.90 11.00 21.46
N GLY A 70 37.73 11.98 20.57
CA GLY A 70 38.27 11.91 19.21
C GLY A 70 37.53 12.76 18.18
N THR A 71 37.88 14.05 18.12
CA THR A 71 37.63 14.99 17.02
C THR A 71 38.26 14.50 15.71
N GLY A 72 37.56 14.60 14.58
CA GLY A 72 38.12 14.26 13.27
C GLY A 72 37.20 14.51 12.07
N VAL A 73 37.25 15.73 11.56
CA VAL A 73 37.16 16.19 10.15
C VAL A 73 36.40 15.33 9.11
N ALA A 74 35.45 15.98 8.45
CA ALA A 74 34.72 15.50 7.27
C ALA A 74 35.64 15.12 6.10
N ARG A 75 35.40 13.94 5.50
CA ARG A 75 35.80 13.62 4.13
C ARG A 75 34.68 12.89 3.39
N SER A 76 34.48 13.32 2.15
CA SER A 76 33.47 12.88 1.19
C SER A 76 33.85 11.58 0.48
N SER A 77 32.81 10.76 0.25
CA SER A 77 32.58 9.80 -0.85
C SER A 77 33.59 8.67 -1.14
N SER A 78 33.28 7.46 -0.65
CA SER A 78 33.50 6.16 -1.32
C SER A 78 32.42 5.14 -0.91
N PRO A 79 32.05 4.17 -1.79
CA PRO A 79 30.88 3.31 -1.62
C PRO A 79 31.19 2.07 -0.76
N LEU A 80 30.24 1.72 0.11
CA LEU A 80 30.29 0.63 1.11
C LEU A 80 31.35 0.81 2.21
N ALA A 81 31.00 1.62 3.22
CA ALA A 81 31.65 1.47 4.53
C ALA A 81 31.25 0.11 5.11
N THR A 82 32.20 -0.81 5.24
CA THR A 82 32.06 -2.02 6.06
C THR A 82 32.34 -1.65 7.52
N ARG A 83 31.54 -2.14 8.46
CA ARG A 83 31.89 -2.02 9.89
C ARG A 83 33.23 -2.75 10.14
N ARG A 84 33.95 -2.41 11.23
CA ARG A 84 35.20 -3.09 11.66
C ARG A 84 35.14 -4.63 11.66
N ASN A 85 33.92 -5.21 11.67
CA ASN A 85 33.65 -6.63 11.70
C ASN A 85 33.25 -7.22 10.32
N GLY A 86 33.48 -6.51 9.21
CA GLY A 86 33.18 -6.97 7.85
C GLY A 86 31.69 -6.99 7.47
N ALA A 87 30.78 -6.69 8.40
CA ALA A 87 29.36 -6.58 8.10
C ALA A 87 29.05 -5.30 7.28
N PRO A 88 28.17 -5.39 6.26
CA PRO A 88 27.76 -4.22 5.48
C PRO A 88 27.09 -3.19 6.40
N ASP A 89 27.49 -1.92 6.28
CA ASP A 89 26.83 -0.84 7.01
C ASP A 89 25.40 -0.63 6.50
N ARG A 90 24.45 -1.01 7.33
CA ARG A 90 23.01 -0.87 7.08
C ARG A 90 22.41 0.33 7.81
N ASP A 91 23.19 1.09 8.59
CA ASP A 91 22.68 2.21 9.38
C ASP A 91 22.13 3.32 8.48
N ARG A 92 22.76 3.51 7.30
CA ARG A 92 22.28 4.44 6.28
C ARG A 92 20.87 4.16 5.76
N PHE A 93 20.33 2.96 5.97
CA PHE A 93 18.97 2.60 5.54
C PHE A 93 17.91 2.79 6.63
N ARG A 94 18.32 3.17 7.85
CA ARG A 94 17.38 3.38 8.95
C ARG A 94 16.64 4.71 8.79
N ALA A 95 15.35 4.73 9.12
CA ALA A 95 14.53 5.94 9.01
C ALA A 95 15.00 7.07 9.95
N ASP A 96 15.59 6.70 11.10
CA ASP A 96 16.16 7.62 12.09
C ASP A 96 17.58 8.11 11.74
N HIS A 97 18.16 7.64 10.64
CA HIS A 97 19.47 8.12 10.17
C HIS A 97 19.37 9.59 9.71
N PRO A 98 20.29 10.48 10.09
CA PRO A 98 20.23 11.91 9.76
C PRO A 98 20.13 12.24 8.26
N ALA A 99 20.65 11.37 7.39
CA ALA A 99 20.54 11.56 5.94
C ALA A 99 19.12 11.29 5.38
N ASN A 100 18.28 10.58 6.12
CA ASN A 100 16.98 10.09 5.66
C ASN A 100 15.81 10.95 6.15
N HIS A 101 16.05 11.94 7.00
CA HIS A 101 15.03 12.83 7.53
C HIS A 101 15.52 14.25 7.70
N SER A 102 14.57 15.16 7.69
CA SER A 102 14.73 16.56 8.06
C SER A 102 14.08 16.80 9.43
N LEU A 103 14.42 17.89 10.09
CA LEU A 103 13.72 18.30 11.32
C LEU A 103 12.64 19.33 10.97
N TYR A 104 11.39 18.93 11.16
CA TYR A 104 10.23 19.80 11.03
C TYR A 104 9.90 20.45 12.37
N MET A 105 9.62 21.76 12.35
CA MET A 105 9.19 22.51 13.52
C MET A 105 7.67 22.65 13.50
N VAL A 106 7.00 22.11 14.51
CA VAL A 106 5.53 22.15 14.65
C VAL A 106 5.06 23.60 14.72
N LYS A 107 4.08 23.92 13.88
CA LYS A 107 3.44 25.25 13.80
C LYS A 107 2.04 25.20 14.41
N GLN A 108 1.49 26.38 14.71
CA GLN A 108 0.12 26.50 15.17
C GLN A 108 -0.86 25.85 14.18
N GLY A 109 -1.77 25.03 14.69
CA GLY A 109 -2.78 24.31 13.89
C GLY A 109 -2.26 23.05 13.17
N ASP A 110 -1.00 22.65 13.41
CA ASP A 110 -0.51 21.37 12.89
C ASP A 110 -1.10 20.17 13.63
N THR A 111 -1.27 19.09 12.88
CA THR A 111 -1.56 17.75 13.39
C THR A 111 -0.57 16.77 12.75
N LEU A 112 -0.34 15.62 13.39
CA LEU A 112 0.52 14.57 12.82
C LEU A 112 0.07 14.18 11.41
N SER A 113 -1.23 14.03 11.21
CA SER A 113 -1.81 13.73 9.90
C SER A 113 -1.50 14.81 8.86
N ARG A 114 -1.54 16.09 9.24
CA ARG A 114 -1.26 17.21 8.33
C ARG A 114 0.22 17.33 7.99
N ILE A 115 1.10 17.08 8.96
CA ILE A 115 2.55 17.06 8.74
C ILE A 115 2.93 15.85 7.88
N ALA A 116 2.43 14.66 8.21
CA ALA A 116 2.69 13.43 7.46
C ALA A 116 2.24 13.55 6.00
N ALA A 117 1.09 14.20 5.75
CA ALA A 117 0.58 14.45 4.40
C ALA A 117 1.49 15.32 3.51
N GLN A 118 2.55 15.94 4.05
CA GLN A 118 3.60 16.60 3.25
C GLN A 118 4.53 15.60 2.54
N ARG A 119 4.41 14.31 2.84
CA ARG A 119 5.18 13.22 2.26
C ARG A 119 4.24 12.16 1.71
N GLN A 120 4.41 11.80 0.44
CA GLN A 120 3.62 10.77 -0.19
C GLN A 120 3.91 9.41 0.46
N GLY A 121 2.85 8.76 0.93
CA GLY A 121 2.92 7.44 1.54
C GLY A 121 3.36 7.40 3.00
N LEU A 122 3.51 8.55 3.66
CA LEU A 122 3.76 8.63 5.10
C LEU A 122 2.44 8.77 5.85
N THR A 123 2.19 7.89 6.82
CA THR A 123 1.00 8.01 7.69
C THR A 123 1.32 8.76 8.98
N ALA A 124 0.28 9.25 9.66
CA ALA A 124 0.43 9.84 11.00
C ALA A 124 1.04 8.85 11.99
N ALA A 125 0.70 7.56 11.87
CA ALA A 125 1.26 6.49 12.70
C ALA A 125 2.75 6.26 12.43
N ASP A 126 3.18 6.30 11.16
CA ASP A 126 4.61 6.17 10.81
C ASP A 126 5.41 7.37 11.33
N LEU A 127 4.84 8.58 11.20
CA LEU A 127 5.47 9.79 11.71
C LEU A 127 5.57 9.77 13.25
N ALA A 128 4.51 9.34 13.94
CA ALA A 128 4.50 9.19 15.39
C ALA A 128 5.54 8.15 15.85
N TRP A 129 5.57 6.99 15.19
CA TRP A 129 6.54 5.92 15.44
C TRP A 129 7.99 6.39 15.29
N LEU A 130 8.32 7.08 14.20
CA LEU A 130 9.68 7.59 13.97
C LEU A 130 10.13 8.59 15.06
N ASN A 131 9.16 9.30 15.63
CA ASN A 131 9.39 10.29 16.68
C ASN A 131 9.20 9.72 18.09
N ASN A 132 9.02 8.40 18.23
CA ASN A 132 8.80 7.71 19.50
C ASN A 132 7.69 8.36 20.34
N MET A 133 6.58 8.72 19.70
CA MET A 133 5.44 9.35 20.35
C MET A 133 4.14 8.57 20.10
N PRO A 134 3.18 8.57 21.05
CA PRO A 134 1.83 8.05 20.82
C PRO A 134 1.12 8.81 19.70
N LEU A 135 0.24 8.11 18.98
CA LEU A 135 -0.51 8.67 17.84
C LEU A 135 -1.51 9.76 18.28
N ASP A 136 -2.04 9.64 19.50
CA ASP A 136 -3.02 10.54 20.12
C ASP A 136 -2.37 11.68 20.92
N GLN A 137 -1.03 11.69 21.06
CA GLN A 137 -0.33 12.74 21.77
C GLN A 137 -0.53 14.11 21.09
N PRO A 138 -1.01 15.14 21.81
CA PRO A 138 -1.09 16.50 21.28
C PRO A 138 0.29 17.07 20.90
N LEU A 139 0.37 17.77 19.76
CA LEU A 139 1.59 18.42 19.31
C LEU A 139 1.79 19.78 19.98
N GLN A 140 3.02 20.04 20.44
CA GLN A 140 3.39 21.33 21.01
C GLN A 140 3.99 22.24 19.95
N ILE A 141 3.57 23.51 19.91
CA ILE A 141 4.16 24.52 19.02
C ILE A 141 5.66 24.63 19.32
N GLY A 142 6.49 24.59 18.28
CA GLY A 142 7.95 24.59 18.40
C GLY A 142 8.58 23.20 18.62
N GLN A 143 7.78 22.16 18.86
CA GLN A 143 8.27 20.78 18.93
C GLN A 143 8.98 20.40 17.63
N ARG A 144 10.13 19.73 17.74
CA ARG A 144 10.92 19.27 16.59
C ARG A 144 10.57 17.82 16.30
N LEU A 145 10.12 17.54 15.09
CA LEU A 145 9.80 16.19 14.61
C LEU A 145 10.76 15.81 13.49
N LYS A 146 11.28 14.58 13.54
CA LYS A 146 11.90 13.92 12.40
C LYS A 146 10.83 13.70 11.33
N LEU A 147 11.06 14.27 10.15
CA LEU A 147 10.21 14.13 8.98
C LEU A 147 11.04 13.50 7.85
N PRO A 148 10.76 12.24 7.46
CA PRO A 148 11.52 11.56 6.41
C PRO A 148 11.57 12.35 5.10
N HIS A 149 12.67 12.20 4.37
CA HIS A 149 12.79 12.69 3.01
C HIS A 149 11.92 11.86 2.07
N GLN A 150 11.34 12.50 1.04
CA GLN A 150 10.53 11.78 0.06
C GLN A 150 11.33 10.67 -0.64
N THR A 151 12.59 10.95 -0.99
CA THR A 151 13.51 9.99 -1.59
C THR A 151 13.74 8.73 -0.75
N TYR A 152 13.75 8.86 0.58
CA TYR A 152 13.86 7.71 1.49
C TYR A 152 12.60 6.83 1.43
N LEU A 153 11.42 7.46 1.44
CA LEU A 153 10.14 6.75 1.36
C LEU A 153 9.96 6.07 0.01
N ASP A 154 10.35 6.73 -1.08
CA ASP A 154 10.27 6.19 -2.43
C ASP A 154 11.21 4.99 -2.61
N ALA A 155 12.44 5.08 -2.09
CA ALA A 155 13.37 3.96 -2.08
C ALA A 155 12.83 2.76 -1.30
N GLY A 156 12.21 3.00 -0.13
CA GLY A 156 11.54 1.96 0.65
C GLY A 156 10.37 1.31 -0.11
N ARG A 157 9.55 2.10 -0.80
CA ARG A 157 8.46 1.62 -1.65
C ARG A 157 8.98 0.80 -2.83
N ALA A 158 10.02 1.27 -3.51
CA ALA A 158 10.65 0.55 -4.61
C ALA A 158 11.22 -0.80 -4.15
N ALA A 159 11.90 -0.82 -3.00
CA ALA A 159 12.41 -2.06 -2.41
C ALA A 159 11.27 -3.04 -2.08
N LYS A 160 10.18 -2.57 -1.45
CA LYS A 160 8.98 -3.39 -1.21
C LYS A 160 8.41 -3.95 -2.51
N ASN A 161 8.25 -3.11 -3.54
CA ASN A 161 7.72 -3.53 -4.84
C ASN A 161 8.60 -4.60 -5.50
N LYS A 162 9.94 -4.46 -5.45
CA LYS A 162 10.88 -5.47 -5.94
C LYS A 162 10.73 -6.80 -5.20
N VAL A 163 10.62 -6.78 -3.87
CA VAL A 163 10.43 -8.00 -3.08
C VAL A 163 9.12 -8.70 -3.42
N VAL A 164 8.02 -7.95 -3.56
CA VAL A 164 6.72 -8.52 -3.95
C VAL A 164 6.77 -9.08 -5.37
N ALA A 165 7.39 -8.35 -6.30
CA ALA A 165 7.55 -8.79 -7.68
C ALA A 165 8.41 -10.06 -7.79
N LEU A 166 9.50 -10.14 -7.02
CA LEU A 166 10.36 -11.32 -6.94
C LEU A 166 9.60 -12.52 -6.39
N ALA A 167 8.85 -12.34 -5.31
CA ALA A 167 8.10 -13.43 -4.71
C ALA A 167 6.97 -13.92 -5.64
N HIS A 168 6.27 -13.01 -6.31
CA HIS A 168 5.29 -13.37 -7.34
C HIS A 168 5.94 -14.13 -8.51
N TYR A 169 7.14 -13.72 -8.93
CA TYR A 169 7.88 -14.43 -9.97
C TYR A 169 8.16 -15.87 -9.54
N MET A 170 8.71 -16.06 -8.34
CA MET A 170 9.01 -17.39 -7.81
C MET A 170 7.76 -18.26 -7.73
N ASP A 171 6.63 -17.71 -7.25
CA ASP A 171 5.36 -18.46 -7.16
C ASP A 171 4.85 -18.92 -8.54
N THR A 172 5.06 -18.11 -9.58
CA THR A 172 4.61 -18.40 -10.96
C THR A 172 5.61 -19.23 -11.76
N HIS A 173 6.86 -19.34 -11.31
CA HIS A 173 7.96 -20.05 -11.99
C HIS A 173 8.48 -21.23 -11.15
N GLY A 174 7.62 -21.91 -10.39
CA GLY A 174 7.98 -23.15 -9.69
C GLY A 174 9.05 -22.99 -8.60
N GLY A 175 9.25 -21.77 -8.09
CA GLY A 175 10.28 -21.43 -7.10
C GLY A 175 11.56 -20.85 -7.70
N ASP A 176 11.68 -20.80 -9.02
CA ASP A 176 12.87 -20.28 -9.69
C ASP A 176 13.00 -18.76 -9.56
N LEU A 177 14.25 -18.29 -9.49
CA LEU A 177 14.56 -16.87 -9.49
C LEU A 177 14.57 -16.31 -10.92
N PRO A 178 14.25 -15.02 -11.12
CA PRO A 178 14.45 -14.36 -12.40
C PRO A 178 15.96 -14.24 -12.72
N PRO A 179 16.32 -14.03 -14.00
CA PRO A 179 17.72 -13.90 -14.42
C PRO A 179 18.51 -12.84 -13.65
N ASP A 180 17.86 -11.73 -13.28
CA ASP A 180 18.40 -10.72 -12.36
C ASP A 180 17.50 -10.59 -11.12
N PRO A 181 17.83 -11.25 -9.99
CA PRO A 181 17.06 -11.13 -8.75
C PRO A 181 17.15 -9.76 -8.08
N ALA A 182 18.16 -8.93 -8.40
CA ALA A 182 18.31 -7.57 -7.87
C ALA A 182 17.41 -6.56 -8.62
N ASP A 183 17.07 -6.89 -9.87
CA ASP A 183 16.11 -6.15 -10.68
C ASP A 183 15.07 -7.09 -11.34
N PRO A 184 14.16 -7.67 -10.54
CA PRO A 184 13.14 -8.55 -11.07
C PRO A 184 12.21 -7.77 -12.02
N PRO A 185 11.55 -8.45 -12.99
CA PRO A 185 10.48 -7.85 -13.77
C PRO A 185 9.47 -7.17 -12.83
N SER A 186 8.94 -6.00 -13.21
CA SER A 186 8.00 -5.29 -12.33
C SER A 186 6.76 -6.13 -12.02
N LEU A 187 6.14 -5.94 -10.85
CA LEU A 187 4.88 -6.62 -10.54
C LEU A 187 3.82 -6.34 -11.62
N GLU A 188 3.77 -5.10 -12.11
CA GLU A 188 2.82 -4.71 -13.17
C GLU A 188 3.04 -5.49 -14.47
N SER A 189 4.29 -5.64 -14.92
CA SER A 189 4.60 -6.44 -16.13
C SER A 189 4.36 -7.94 -15.94
N GLN A 190 4.41 -8.44 -14.70
CA GLN A 190 4.15 -9.85 -14.40
C GLN A 190 2.64 -10.15 -14.25
N LEU A 191 1.83 -9.13 -13.93
CA LEU A 191 0.38 -9.25 -13.79
C LEU A 191 -0.30 -9.26 -15.17
N LEU A 192 -0.22 -10.41 -15.84
CA LEU A 192 -0.89 -10.63 -17.11
C LEU A 192 -2.42 -10.74 -16.92
N ASN A 193 -3.18 -10.28 -17.92
CA ASN A 193 -4.65 -10.34 -17.93
C ASN A 193 -5.20 -11.78 -17.76
N SER A 194 -4.40 -12.79 -18.10
CA SER A 194 -4.74 -14.21 -17.93
C SER A 194 -4.77 -14.68 -16.48
N ASN A 195 -4.16 -13.93 -15.56
CA ASN A 195 -3.97 -14.34 -14.16
C ASN A 195 -4.97 -13.66 -13.22
N TRP A 196 -5.97 -12.96 -13.75
CA TRP A 196 -6.96 -12.25 -12.94
C TRP A 196 -8.12 -13.17 -12.59
N GLN A 197 -8.57 -13.10 -11.34
CA GLN A 197 -9.78 -13.76 -10.88
C GLN A 197 -11.00 -12.88 -11.21
N ARG A 198 -11.94 -13.44 -11.94
CA ARG A 198 -13.23 -12.78 -12.24
C ARG A 198 -14.24 -13.06 -11.14
N GLU A 199 -14.72 -12.00 -10.50
CA GLU A 199 -15.85 -12.03 -9.56
C GLU A 199 -17.08 -11.39 -10.18
N VAL A 200 -18.21 -12.09 -10.15
CA VAL A 200 -19.50 -11.54 -10.56
C VAL A 200 -20.37 -11.33 -9.34
N ARG A 201 -20.79 -10.09 -9.06
CA ARG A 201 -21.75 -9.75 -7.99
C ARG A 201 -22.73 -8.70 -8.49
N ASN A 202 -24.00 -8.89 -8.14
CA ASN A 202 -25.09 -8.00 -8.54
C ASN A 202 -25.18 -7.77 -10.07
N GLY A 203 -24.75 -8.75 -10.87
CA GLY A 203 -24.71 -8.64 -12.34
C GLY A 203 -23.49 -7.90 -12.90
N TYR A 204 -22.54 -7.48 -12.05
CA TYR A 204 -21.34 -6.75 -12.45
C TYR A 204 -20.10 -7.62 -12.33
N ALA A 205 -19.24 -7.55 -13.35
CA ALA A 205 -18.00 -8.30 -13.40
C ALA A 205 -16.84 -7.45 -12.92
N PHE A 206 -16.02 -8.02 -12.04
CA PHE A 206 -14.79 -7.44 -11.51
C PHE A 206 -13.65 -8.41 -11.77
N ASP A 207 -12.65 -7.99 -12.54
CA ASP A 207 -11.43 -8.74 -12.70
C ASP A 207 -10.39 -8.24 -11.71
N ILE A 208 -9.90 -9.16 -10.89
CA ILE A 208 -9.10 -8.89 -9.70
C ILE A 208 -7.74 -9.54 -9.87
N ASP A 209 -6.67 -8.78 -9.69
CA ASP A 209 -5.32 -9.33 -9.78
C ASP A 209 -4.97 -10.23 -8.58
N VAL A 210 -3.84 -10.93 -8.68
CA VAL A 210 -3.35 -11.88 -7.65
C VAL A 210 -3.06 -11.21 -6.29
N ILE A 211 -2.98 -9.88 -6.25
CA ILE A 211 -2.87 -9.11 -5.02
C ILE A 211 -4.20 -8.43 -4.68
N ALA A 212 -5.34 -9.00 -5.06
CA ALA A 212 -6.67 -8.56 -4.67
C ALA A 212 -7.00 -7.09 -5.03
N ARG A 213 -6.47 -6.58 -6.16
CA ARG A 213 -6.85 -5.26 -6.69
C ARG A 213 -7.74 -5.42 -7.92
N PRO A 214 -8.87 -4.71 -7.99
CA PRO A 214 -9.65 -4.63 -9.23
C PRO A 214 -8.82 -3.96 -10.33
N ARG A 215 -8.69 -4.63 -11.46
CA ARG A 215 -8.00 -4.15 -12.67
C ARG A 215 -8.99 -3.73 -13.75
N GLU A 216 -10.14 -4.39 -13.80
CA GLU A 216 -11.20 -4.11 -14.76
C GLU A 216 -12.56 -4.33 -14.10
N ILE A 217 -13.49 -3.40 -14.34
CA ILE A 217 -14.88 -3.53 -13.91
C ILE A 217 -15.78 -3.26 -15.11
N ILE A 218 -16.63 -4.22 -15.43
CA ILE A 218 -17.61 -4.11 -16.52
C ILE A 218 -19.01 -4.25 -15.92
N ALA A 219 -19.84 -3.25 -16.15
CA ALA A 219 -21.18 -3.21 -15.57
C ALA A 219 -22.20 -2.57 -16.51
N GLU A 220 -23.33 -3.24 -16.72
CA GLU A 220 -24.53 -2.63 -17.28
C GLU A 220 -25.38 -2.10 -16.12
N LEU A 221 -25.35 -0.80 -15.89
CA LEU A 221 -25.94 -0.20 -14.70
C LEU A 221 -27.46 -0.32 -14.69
N THR A 222 -28.02 -0.47 -13.49
CA THR A 222 -29.46 -0.48 -13.23
C THR A 222 -29.86 0.66 -12.28
N ASP A 223 -31.07 1.18 -12.43
CA ASP A 223 -31.74 2.06 -11.45
C ASP A 223 -32.64 1.29 -10.48
N GLY A 224 -32.46 -0.04 -10.40
CA GLY A 224 -33.16 -0.94 -9.51
C GLY A 224 -32.83 -0.74 -8.01
N PRO A 225 -32.88 -1.81 -7.20
CA PRO A 225 -32.77 -1.67 -5.75
C PRO A 225 -31.43 -1.04 -5.33
N ILE A 226 -31.50 -0.13 -4.35
CA ILE A 226 -30.31 0.48 -3.76
C ILE A 226 -29.68 -0.52 -2.80
N ALA A 227 -28.43 -0.90 -3.07
CA ALA A 227 -27.70 -1.84 -2.24
C ALA A 227 -27.37 -1.24 -0.85
N LYS A 228 -27.28 -2.11 0.16
CA LYS A 228 -26.82 -1.72 1.50
C LYS A 228 -25.33 -1.37 1.46
N ARG A 229 -24.98 -0.19 2.00
CA ARG A 229 -23.58 0.25 2.11
C ARG A 229 -22.81 -0.56 3.16
N SER A 230 -21.54 -0.84 2.88
CA SER A 230 -20.62 -1.52 3.81
C SER A 230 -19.66 -0.53 4.46
N ARG A 231 -19.96 -0.09 5.69
CA ARG A 231 -19.07 0.83 6.44
C ARG A 231 -17.67 0.26 6.66
N GLN A 232 -17.59 -1.06 6.84
CA GLN A 232 -16.33 -1.77 7.02
C GLN A 232 -15.50 -1.73 5.73
N ALA A 233 -16.06 -2.09 4.59
CA ALA A 233 -15.36 -2.03 3.31
C ALA A 233 -14.91 -0.61 2.97
N GLN A 234 -15.79 0.39 3.21
CA GLN A 234 -15.44 1.79 3.06
C GLN A 234 -14.28 2.23 3.97
N ALA A 235 -14.18 1.73 5.20
CA ALA A 235 -13.08 2.06 6.11
C ALA A 235 -11.76 1.38 5.71
N GLN A 236 -11.82 0.15 5.20
CA GLN A 236 -10.66 -0.67 4.83
C GLN A 236 -10.15 -0.43 3.40
N ALA A 237 -10.92 0.29 2.57
CA ALA A 237 -10.60 0.53 1.18
C ALA A 237 -9.18 1.10 0.98
N GLY A 238 -8.39 0.43 0.15
CA GLY A 238 -7.03 0.83 -0.25
C GLY A 238 -5.98 0.79 0.87
N GLN A 239 -6.29 0.26 2.06
CA GLN A 239 -5.28 0.07 3.11
C GLN A 239 -4.20 -0.93 2.65
N PRO A 240 -2.93 -0.75 3.03
CA PRO A 240 -2.38 0.34 3.86
C PRO A 240 -2.04 1.62 3.08
N ASP A 241 -2.17 1.62 1.75
CA ASP A 241 -1.77 2.75 0.88
C ASP A 241 -2.78 3.91 0.84
N ARG A 242 -3.89 3.79 1.58
CA ARG A 242 -4.92 4.81 1.74
C ARG A 242 -4.32 6.05 2.39
N ARG A 243 -4.60 7.22 1.83
CA ARG A 243 -4.19 8.51 2.37
C ARG A 243 -5.24 9.05 3.35
N PRO A 244 -4.86 9.88 4.34
CA PRO A 244 -5.81 10.50 5.28
C PRO A 244 -6.91 11.35 4.59
N GLY A 245 -6.62 11.88 3.39
CA GLY A 245 -7.56 12.63 2.57
C GLY A 245 -8.55 11.78 1.77
N ASP A 246 -8.41 10.45 1.79
CA ASP A 246 -9.25 9.55 1.01
C ASP A 246 -10.53 9.15 1.76
N ASP A 247 -11.62 9.07 1.00
CA ASP A 247 -12.82 8.32 1.36
C ASP A 247 -12.70 6.87 0.86
N GLY A 248 -13.56 5.99 1.39
CA GLY A 248 -13.78 4.67 0.79
C GLY A 248 -14.82 4.79 -0.31
N GLY A 249 -14.34 5.11 -1.51
CA GLY A 249 -15.16 5.21 -2.72
C GLY A 249 -15.65 3.84 -3.17
N HIS A 250 -16.60 3.82 -4.10
CA HIS A 250 -17.07 2.61 -4.76
C HIS A 250 -16.76 2.69 -6.25
N PHE A 251 -16.41 1.58 -6.91
CA PHE A 251 -16.36 1.55 -8.37
C PHE A 251 -17.76 1.61 -8.99
N ILE A 252 -18.68 0.84 -8.41
CA ILE A 252 -20.10 0.93 -8.72
C ILE A 252 -20.83 1.37 -7.46
N ALA A 253 -21.44 2.56 -7.48
CA ALA A 253 -22.17 3.07 -6.34
C ALA A 253 -23.35 2.18 -5.95
N ALA A 254 -23.67 2.18 -4.64
CA ALA A 254 -24.82 1.49 -4.07
C ALA A 254 -26.16 1.86 -4.75
N ARG A 255 -26.28 3.08 -5.29
CA ARG A 255 -27.47 3.55 -6.03
C ARG A 255 -27.72 2.80 -7.34
N PHE A 256 -26.69 2.16 -7.88
CA PHE A 256 -26.78 1.29 -9.05
C PHE A 256 -26.75 -0.19 -8.63
N ASN A 257 -27.28 -0.52 -7.45
CA ASN A 257 -27.16 -1.86 -6.87
C ASN A 257 -25.69 -2.35 -6.75
N GLY A 258 -24.72 -1.44 -6.56
CA GLY A 258 -23.31 -1.80 -6.44
C GLY A 258 -23.02 -2.67 -5.21
N PRO A 259 -22.21 -3.74 -5.32
CA PRO A 259 -21.96 -4.67 -4.23
C PRO A 259 -21.25 -4.04 -3.03
N GLY A 260 -21.55 -4.54 -1.83
CA GLY A 260 -20.94 -4.10 -0.57
C GLY A 260 -19.55 -4.68 -0.30
N ASP A 261 -19.08 -5.57 -1.17
CA ASP A 261 -17.81 -6.30 -1.08
C ASP A 261 -16.59 -5.38 -1.16
N SER A 262 -15.49 -5.78 -0.52
CA SER A 262 -14.26 -4.99 -0.44
C SER A 262 -13.65 -4.67 -1.81
N PHE A 263 -13.75 -5.57 -2.79
CA PHE A 263 -13.23 -5.33 -4.13
C PHE A 263 -14.02 -4.24 -4.89
N ASN A 264 -15.26 -3.92 -4.50
CA ASN A 264 -15.98 -2.79 -5.09
C ASN A 264 -15.60 -1.45 -4.43
N HIS A 265 -14.67 -1.46 -3.48
CA HIS A 265 -14.24 -0.27 -2.76
C HIS A 265 -12.77 0.06 -2.99
N PHE A 266 -12.45 1.35 -3.10
CA PHE A 266 -11.07 1.80 -3.24
C PHE A 266 -10.82 3.10 -2.47
N ALA A 267 -9.56 3.33 -2.12
CA ALA A 267 -9.13 4.60 -1.54
C ALA A 267 -9.24 5.69 -2.61
N GLN A 268 -10.18 6.62 -2.42
CA GLN A 268 -10.52 7.65 -3.38
C GLN A 268 -10.36 9.03 -2.73
N ASP A 269 -9.62 9.95 -3.34
CA ASP A 269 -9.51 11.31 -2.83
C ASP A 269 -10.90 11.90 -2.59
N ARG A 270 -11.12 12.47 -1.41
CA ARG A 270 -12.44 12.95 -0.99
C ARG A 270 -13.04 13.99 -1.93
N ASN A 271 -12.23 14.87 -2.51
CA ASN A 271 -12.71 15.92 -3.42
C ASN A 271 -13.05 15.31 -4.78
N PHE A 272 -12.22 14.37 -5.27
CA PHE A 272 -12.52 13.61 -6.48
C PHE A 272 -13.82 12.79 -6.33
N ASN A 273 -13.94 12.02 -5.24
CA ASN A 273 -15.11 11.20 -4.90
C ASN A 273 -16.40 12.03 -4.91
N ARG A 274 -16.42 13.10 -4.10
CA ARG A 274 -17.63 13.92 -3.90
C ARG A 274 -17.88 14.93 -5.01
N GLY A 275 -16.90 15.13 -5.89
CA GLY A 275 -16.94 16.08 -7.01
C GLY A 275 -17.09 15.36 -8.35
N ALA A 276 -15.99 15.22 -9.09
CA ALA A 276 -16.02 14.76 -10.48
C ALA A 276 -16.57 13.32 -10.64
N TYR A 277 -16.26 12.42 -9.70
CA TYR A 277 -16.77 11.05 -9.75
C TYR A 277 -18.27 11.02 -9.52
N ARG A 278 -18.76 11.70 -8.47
CA ARG A 278 -20.19 11.88 -8.22
C ARG A 278 -20.93 12.52 -9.41
N ALA A 279 -20.36 13.54 -10.04
CA ALA A 279 -20.99 14.21 -11.18
C ALA A 279 -21.19 13.26 -12.38
N MET A 280 -20.21 12.37 -12.62
CA MET A 280 -20.32 11.30 -13.61
C MET A 280 -21.45 10.32 -13.25
N GLU A 281 -21.52 9.86 -12.00
CA GLU A 281 -22.61 8.99 -11.53
C GLU A 281 -23.99 9.66 -11.63
N ASP A 282 -24.09 10.95 -11.32
CA ASP A 282 -25.33 11.72 -11.46
C ASP A 282 -25.80 11.76 -12.91
N ARG A 283 -24.87 11.88 -13.88
CA ARG A 283 -25.19 11.80 -15.32
C ARG A 283 -25.69 10.41 -15.73
N TRP A 284 -25.06 9.34 -15.24
CA TRP A 284 -25.54 7.98 -15.48
C TRP A 284 -26.94 7.76 -14.90
N THR A 285 -27.20 8.31 -13.71
CA THR A 285 -28.53 8.25 -13.09
C THR A 285 -29.59 8.95 -13.93
N GLN A 286 -29.29 10.16 -14.45
CA GLN A 286 -30.22 10.86 -15.34
C GLN A 286 -30.49 10.07 -16.62
N ALA A 287 -29.48 9.42 -17.19
CA ALA A 287 -29.64 8.59 -18.36
C ALA A 287 -30.55 7.38 -18.09
N LEU A 288 -30.32 6.64 -16.99
CA LEU A 288 -31.14 5.50 -16.59
C LEU A 288 -32.61 5.91 -16.35
N ARG A 289 -32.84 7.02 -15.64
CA ARG A 289 -34.19 7.58 -15.43
C ARG A 289 -34.89 7.99 -16.73
N GLY A 290 -34.12 8.35 -17.75
CA GLY A 290 -34.61 8.62 -19.10
C GLY A 290 -34.82 7.35 -19.94
N GLY A 291 -34.78 6.16 -19.34
CA GLY A 291 -34.94 4.87 -20.02
C GLY A 291 -33.75 4.47 -20.90
N LYS A 292 -32.59 5.11 -20.74
CA LYS A 292 -31.40 4.83 -21.55
C LYS A 292 -30.59 3.69 -20.94
N LYS A 293 -30.00 2.86 -21.79
CA LYS A 293 -29.03 1.83 -21.38
C LYS A 293 -27.68 2.46 -21.09
N VAL A 294 -27.10 2.13 -19.93
CA VAL A 294 -25.79 2.62 -19.50
C VAL A 294 -24.85 1.44 -19.23
N VAL A 295 -23.81 1.30 -20.05
CA VAL A 295 -22.75 0.30 -19.85
C VAL A 295 -21.47 1.03 -19.49
N VAL A 296 -20.82 0.64 -18.39
CA VAL A 296 -19.57 1.24 -17.91
C VAL A 296 -18.45 0.21 -17.92
N HIS A 297 -17.25 0.70 -18.23
CA HIS A 297 -16.00 -0.02 -18.16
C HIS A 297 -15.01 0.86 -17.38
N ILE A 298 -14.61 0.41 -16.19
CA ILE A 298 -13.73 1.13 -15.28
C ILE A 298 -12.40 0.38 -15.17
N VAL A 299 -11.29 1.07 -15.42
CA VAL A 299 -9.93 0.55 -15.32
C VAL A 299 -9.15 1.39 -14.30
N PRO A 300 -8.97 0.90 -13.06
CA PRO A 300 -8.14 1.56 -12.06
C PRO A 300 -6.66 1.32 -12.36
N VAL A 301 -5.84 2.37 -12.29
CA VAL A 301 -4.41 2.31 -12.57
C VAL A 301 -3.63 2.48 -11.27
N TYR A 302 -2.70 1.56 -11.03
CA TYR A 302 -1.94 1.46 -9.77
C TYR A 302 -0.45 1.58 -10.03
N GLU A 303 0.27 2.06 -9.02
CA GLU A 303 1.73 2.12 -9.04
C GLU A 303 2.30 0.93 -8.26
N GLY A 304 3.06 0.06 -8.93
CA GLY A 304 3.71 -1.11 -8.33
C GLY A 304 2.70 -1.99 -7.56
N ALA A 305 2.97 -2.23 -6.26
CA ALA A 305 2.12 -3.03 -5.39
C ALA A 305 1.08 -2.22 -4.59
N SER A 306 0.89 -0.92 -4.89
CA SER A 306 -0.08 -0.06 -4.19
C SER A 306 -1.50 -0.62 -4.29
N LYS A 307 -2.25 -0.60 -3.19
CA LYS A 307 -3.71 -0.86 -3.14
C LYS A 307 -4.55 0.39 -3.45
N ARG A 308 -3.94 1.57 -3.45
CA ARG A 308 -4.58 2.83 -3.86
C ARG A 308 -4.29 3.09 -5.33
N PRO A 309 -5.31 3.18 -6.21
CA PRO A 309 -5.08 3.60 -7.59
C PRO A 309 -4.72 5.08 -7.64
N TYR A 310 -3.80 5.48 -8.51
CA TYR A 310 -3.44 6.89 -8.70
C TYR A 310 -4.27 7.55 -9.82
N ARG A 311 -4.86 6.75 -10.72
CA ARG A 311 -5.79 7.18 -11.76
C ARG A 311 -6.91 6.18 -11.96
N ILE A 312 -8.03 6.65 -12.47
CA ILE A 312 -9.17 5.85 -12.88
C ILE A 312 -9.54 6.23 -14.31
N HIS A 313 -9.46 5.27 -15.23
CA HIS A 313 -10.00 5.41 -16.57
C HIS A 313 -11.43 4.88 -16.58
N VAL A 314 -12.36 5.67 -17.10
CA VAL A 314 -13.76 5.28 -17.20
C VAL A 314 -14.25 5.51 -18.61
N THR A 315 -14.65 4.43 -19.26
CA THR A 315 -15.42 4.48 -20.50
C THR A 315 -16.86 4.13 -20.18
N TRP A 316 -17.82 4.87 -20.71
CA TRP A 316 -19.22 4.49 -20.62
C TRP A 316 -19.96 4.72 -21.92
N ARG A 317 -20.99 3.91 -22.17
CA ARG A 317 -21.89 4.03 -23.32
C ARG A 317 -23.29 4.33 -22.84
N ILE A 318 -23.88 5.42 -23.33
CA ILE A 318 -25.29 5.76 -23.12
C ILE A 318 -26.01 5.61 -24.47
N ASN A 319 -26.91 4.64 -24.59
CA ASN A 319 -27.57 4.27 -25.86
C ASN A 319 -26.57 4.13 -27.03
N GLY A 320 -25.44 3.46 -26.80
CA GLY A 320 -24.42 3.20 -27.80
C GLY A 320 -23.43 4.35 -28.04
N VAL A 321 -23.68 5.56 -27.55
CA VAL A 321 -22.72 6.68 -27.63
C VAL A 321 -21.69 6.54 -26.51
N GLU A 322 -20.43 6.35 -26.89
CA GLU A 322 -19.31 6.18 -25.98
C GLU A 322 -18.71 7.51 -25.52
N GLU A 323 -18.31 7.57 -24.26
CA GLU A 323 -17.50 8.64 -23.69
C GLU A 323 -16.39 8.05 -22.84
N PHE A 324 -15.20 8.64 -22.92
CA PHE A 324 -14.04 8.30 -22.11
C PHE A 324 -13.67 9.45 -21.19
N ARG A 325 -13.34 9.15 -19.95
CA ARG A 325 -12.73 10.07 -18.99
C ARG A 325 -11.55 9.45 -18.29
N ASP A 326 -10.55 10.29 -18.10
CA ASP A 326 -9.36 10.00 -17.33
C ASP A 326 -9.35 10.86 -16.07
N PHE A 327 -9.48 10.22 -14.92
CA PHE A 327 -9.50 10.89 -13.63
C PHE A 327 -8.20 10.66 -12.87
N SER A 328 -7.54 11.75 -12.49
CA SER A 328 -6.51 11.71 -11.45
C SER A 328 -7.18 11.50 -10.09
N ASN A 329 -6.72 10.50 -9.32
CA ASN A 329 -7.17 10.24 -7.95
C ASN A 329 -6.41 11.12 -6.95
N GLU A 330 -6.40 12.42 -7.22
CA GLU A 330 -5.70 13.43 -6.44
C GLU A 330 -6.61 14.62 -6.18
N ARG A 331 -6.29 15.36 -5.12
CA ARG A 331 -6.93 16.65 -4.88
C ARG A 331 -6.61 17.57 -6.06
N LYS A 332 -7.61 17.96 -6.85
CA LYS A 332 -7.44 19.05 -7.82
C LYS A 332 -6.99 20.31 -7.07
N GLY A 333 -5.72 20.69 -7.22
CA GLY A 333 -5.25 22.00 -6.81
C GLY A 333 -5.97 23.07 -7.64
N ARG A 334 -6.20 24.26 -7.07
CA ARG A 334 -6.36 25.45 -7.90
C ARG A 334 -5.12 25.49 -8.80
N ARG A 335 -5.30 25.54 -10.12
CA ARG A 335 -4.21 25.91 -11.02
C ARG A 335 -3.71 27.27 -10.52
N HIS A 336 -2.53 27.30 -9.91
CA HIS A 336 -1.74 28.52 -9.93
C HIS A 336 -1.12 28.55 -11.31
N GLU A 337 -1.81 29.23 -12.23
CA GLU A 337 -1.16 29.77 -13.41
C GLU A 337 0.02 30.61 -12.92
N ARG A 338 1.22 30.26 -13.38
CA ARG A 338 2.40 31.11 -13.31
C ARG A 338 2.49 31.85 -14.63
#